data_AF-A0A7Y1TJT3-F1
#
_entry.id   AF-A0A7Y1TJT3-F1
#
_cell.length_a   1.000
_cell.length_b   1.000
_cell.length_c   1.000
_cell.angle_alpha   90.00
_cell.angle_beta   90.00
_cell.angle_gamma   90.00
#
_symmetry.space_group_name_H-M   'P 1'
#
loop_
_entity.id
_entity.type
_entity.pdbx_description
1 polymer ?
#
loop_
_entity_poly.entity_id
_entity_poly.type
_entity_poly.pdbx_seq_one_letter_code
_entity_poly.pdbx_strand_id
1 'polypeptide(L)' 'HSWQAVAAGGTSIGNKGMMVAAKALSLTAIDLFEDPDLVKKAKEEFVKRRGANFKYIPLLGDRAPALDYRN' A
#
# COMPACT_ATOMS: atom_id res chain seq x y z
N HIS A 1 11.70 1.16 3.25
CA HIS A 1 12.69 0.66 2.28
C HIS A 1 13.99 0.39 3.00
N SER A 2 14.17 -0.83 3.50
CA SER A 2 15.43 -1.23 4.11
C SER A 2 16.26 -1.97 3.06
N TRP A 3 17.58 -1.78 3.08
CA TRP A 3 18.49 -2.41 2.12
C TRP A 3 18.43 -3.95 2.22
N GLN A 4 18.11 -4.47 3.41
CA GLN A 4 17.94 -5.90 3.65
C GLN A 4 16.82 -6.50 2.79
N ALA A 5 15.69 -5.79 2.65
CA ALA A 5 14.58 -6.25 1.82
C ALA A 5 14.93 -6.19 0.32
N VAL A 6 15.65 -5.16 -0.10
CA VAL A 6 16.09 -5.00 -1.49
C VAL A 6 17.09 -6.08 -1.89
N ALA A 7 18.07 -6.38 -1.03
CA ALA A 7 19.06 -7.43 -1.27
C ALA A 7 18.43 -8.83 -1.43
N ALA A 8 17.31 -9.08 -0.75
CA ALA A 8 16.60 -10.36 -0.82
C ALA A 8 15.72 -10.52 -2.07
N GLY A 9 15.37 -9.43 -2.77
CA GLY A 9 14.37 -9.43 -3.84
C GLY A 9 14.69 -10.36 -5.01
N GLY A 10 15.96 -10.40 -5.45
CA GLY A 10 16.42 -11.23 -6.56
C GLY A 10 16.75 -12.69 -6.19
N THR A 11 16.52 -13.09 -4.94
CA THR A 11 16.89 -14.42 -4.45
C THR A 11 15.70 -15.39 -4.49
N SER A 12 15.97 -16.68 -4.28
CA SER A 12 14.90 -17.70 -4.23
C SER A 12 13.90 -17.46 -3.10
N ILE A 13 14.31 -16.89 -1.96
CA ILE A 13 13.39 -16.54 -0.88
C ILE A 13 12.51 -15.34 -1.25
N GLY A 14 13.07 -14.35 -1.96
CA GLY A 14 12.31 -13.22 -2.52
C GLY A 14 11.21 -13.68 -3.48
N ASN A 15 11.56 -14.56 -4.42
CA ASN A 15 10.61 -15.13 -5.38
C ASN A 15 9.48 -15.93 -4.71
N LYS A 16 9.81 -16.73 -3.69
CA LYS A 16 8.80 -17.47 -2.92
C LYS A 16 7.86 -16.54 -2.16
N GLY A 17 8.40 -15.50 -1.53
CA GLY A 17 7.60 -14.46 -0.85
C GLY A 17 6.68 -13.71 -1.82
N MET A 18 7.20 -13.35 -3.00
CA MET A 18 6.41 -12.72 -4.07
C MET A 18 5.20 -13.56 -4.47
N MET A 19 5.36 -14.88 -4.65
CA MET A 19 4.24 -15.76 -5.00
C MET A 19 3.17 -15.83 -3.91
N VAL A 20 3.57 -15.80 -2.64
CA VAL A 20 2.61 -15.75 -1.51
C VAL A 20 1.85 -14.42 -1.53
N ALA A 21 2.55 -13.29 -1.69
CA ALA A 21 1.93 -11.97 -1.77
C ALA A 21 0.97 -11.86 -2.96
N ALA A 22 1.36 -12.36 -4.13
CA ALA A 22 0.52 -12.37 -5.33
C ALA A 22 -0.78 -13.17 -5.11
N LYS A 23 -0.68 -14.37 -4.51
CA LYS A 23 -1.87 -15.18 -4.19
C LYS A 23 -2.79 -14.48 -3.20
N ALA A 24 -2.23 -13.89 -2.13
CA ALA A 24 -3.01 -13.17 -1.14
C ALA A 24 -3.78 -12.00 -1.77
N LEU A 25 -3.08 -11.15 -2.55
CA LEU A 25 -3.70 -10.00 -3.22
C LEU A 25 -4.78 -10.44 -4.23
N SER A 26 -4.51 -11.45 -5.05
CA SER A 26 -5.47 -11.92 -6.05
C SER A 26 -6.72 -12.53 -5.44
N LEU A 27 -6.57 -13.38 -4.41
CA LEU A 27 -7.71 -13.99 -3.73
C LEU A 27 -8.54 -12.92 -2.98
N THR A 28 -7.89 -11.98 -2.30
CA THR A 28 -8.61 -10.85 -1.69
C THR A 28 -9.36 -10.03 -2.75
N ALA A 29 -8.79 -9.80 -3.93
CA ALA A 29 -9.48 -9.07 -4.99
C ALA A 29 -10.71 -9.84 -5.49
N ILE A 30 -10.61 -11.16 -5.64
CA ILE A 30 -11.75 -12.02 -6.01
C ILE A 30 -12.88 -11.88 -4.98
N ASP A 31 -12.58 -12.05 -3.69
CA ASP A 31 -13.56 -11.93 -2.61
C ASP A 31 -14.27 -10.56 -2.64
N LEU A 32 -13.52 -9.48 -2.86
CA LEU A 32 -14.06 -8.12 -2.93
C LEU A 32 -14.94 -7.88 -4.17
N PHE A 33 -14.68 -8.58 -5.29
CA PHE A 33 -15.50 -8.48 -6.50
C PHE A 33 -16.78 -9.33 -6.41
N GLU A 34 -16.72 -10.47 -5.74
CA GLU A 34 -17.86 -11.37 -5.56
C GLU A 34 -18.84 -10.88 -4.48
N ASP A 35 -18.35 -10.22 -3.43
CA ASP A 35 -19.17 -9.68 -2.34
C ASP A 35 -18.97 -8.16 -2.15
N PRO A 36 -19.85 -7.32 -2.74
CA PRO A 36 -19.83 -5.87 -2.56
C PRO A 36 -20.02 -5.41 -1.10
N ASP A 37 -20.63 -6.22 -0.22
CA ASP A 37 -20.81 -5.86 1.18
C ASP A 37 -19.48 -5.88 1.94
N LEU A 38 -18.51 -6.71 1.54
CA LEU A 38 -17.15 -6.67 2.10
C LEU A 38 -16.50 -5.32 1.84
N VAL A 39 -16.65 -4.77 0.63
CA VAL A 39 -16.13 -3.44 0.28
C VAL A 39 -16.75 -2.37 1.17
N LYS A 40 -18.06 -2.45 1.41
CA LYS A 40 -18.76 -1.50 2.30
C LYS A 40 -18.22 -1.57 3.72
N LYS A 41 -18.15 -2.78 4.30
CA LYS A 41 -17.65 -2.99 5.68
C LYS A 41 -16.19 -2.56 5.83
N ALA A 42 -15.34 -2.87 4.86
CA ALA A 42 -13.93 -2.47 4.87
C ALA A 42 -13.76 -0.94 4.84
N LYS A 43 -14.58 -0.24 4.03
CA LYS A 43 -14.59 1.23 4.00
C LYS A 43 -15.06 1.84 5.32
N GLU A 44 -16.12 1.28 5.92
CA GLU A 44 -16.62 1.71 7.23
C GLU A 44 -15.56 1.55 8.33
N GLU A 45 -14.89 0.39 8.38
CA GLU A 45 -13.79 0.12 9.31
C GLU A 45 -12.62 1.10 9.10
N PHE A 46 -12.21 1.31 7.84
CA PHE A 46 -11.14 2.24 7.49
C PHE A 46 -11.44 3.67 7.96
N VAL A 47 -12.65 4.18 7.68
CA VAL A 47 -13.05 5.53 8.10
C VAL A 47 -13.07 5.63 9.64
N LYS A 48 -13.60 4.60 10.32
CA LYS A 48 -13.63 4.54 11.79
C LYS A 48 -12.23 4.59 12.39
N ARG A 49 -11.28 3.80 11.89
CA ARG A 49 -9.91 3.71 12.42
C ARG A 49 -9.05 4.91 12.09
N ARG A 50 -9.22 5.47 10.89
CA ARG A 50 -8.51 6.68 10.46
C ARG A 50 -8.98 7.92 11.22
N GLY A 51 -10.25 7.94 11.63
CA GLY A 51 -10.89 9.05 12.32
C GLY A 51 -11.63 9.99 11.37
N ALA A 52 -12.80 10.48 11.81
CA ALA A 52 -13.71 11.28 10.98
C ALA A 52 -13.11 12.59 10.45
N ASN A 53 -12.16 13.18 11.19
CA ASN A 53 -11.54 14.47 10.87
C ASN A 53 -10.09 14.32 10.35
N PHE A 54 -9.71 13.13 9.88
CA PHE A 54 -8.37 12.93 9.35
C PHE A 54 -8.13 13.82 8.13
N LYS A 55 -7.17 14.74 8.25
CA LYS A 55 -6.67 15.56 7.15
C LYS A 55 -5.31 15.00 6.73
N TYR A 56 -5.20 14.55 5.49
CA TYR A 56 -3.91 14.19 4.94
C TYR A 56 -3.06 15.47 4.81
N ILE A 57 -1.93 15.50 5.50
CA ILE A 57 -0.93 16.55 5.40
C ILE A 57 0.35 15.85 4.96
N PRO A 58 0.86 16.14 3.75
CA PRO A 58 2.12 15.55 3.32
C PRO A 58 3.24 16.02 4.25
N LEU A 59 4.13 15.11 4.62
CA LEU A 59 5.31 15.42 5.45
C LEU A 59 6.29 16.40 4.77
N LEU A 60 6.07 16.68 3.48
CA LEU A 60 6.88 17.61 2.69
C LEU A 60 6.66 19.07 3.10
N GLY A 61 5.49 19.40 3.64
CA GLY A 61 5.07 20.79 3.88
C GLY A 61 4.95 21.60 2.60
N ASP A 62 4.94 22.92 2.74
CA ASP A 62 4.95 23.86 1.62
C ASP A 62 6.40 24.35 1.41
N ARG A 63 7.16 23.61 0.59
CA ARG A 63 8.56 23.91 0.28
C ARG A 63 8.80 23.81 -1.21
N ALA A 64 9.67 24.67 -1.73
CA ALA A 64 10.18 24.53 -3.08
C ALA A 64 10.83 23.15 -3.28
N PRO A 65 10.77 22.56 -4.49
CA PRO A 65 11.48 21.33 -4.81
C PRO A 65 12.96 21.45 -4.40
N ALA A 66 13.51 20.38 -3.80
CA ALA A 66 14.89 20.39 -3.33
C ALA A 66 15.91 20.55 -4.47
N LEU A 67 15.52 20.24 -5.70
CA LEU A 67 16.34 20.31 -6.90
C LEU A 67 15.49 20.80 -8.08
N ASP A 68 16.05 21.71 -8.89
CA ASP A 68 15.54 22.07 -10.21
C ASP A 68 16.25 21.20 -11.26
N TYR A 69 15.52 20.28 -11.87
CA TYR A 69 16.05 19.35 -12.87
C TYR A 69 16.01 19.90 -14.30
N ARG A 70 15.68 21.20 -14.50
CA ARG A 70 15.42 21.78 -15.83
C ARG A 70 16.40 22.86 -16.28
N ASN A 71 17.51 23.10 -15.57
CA ASN A 71 18.60 23.99 -15.99
C ASN A 71 19.89 23.22 -16.26
#